data_AF-A0A8B3JHA1-F1
#
_entry.id   AF-A0A8B3JHA1-F1
#
_cell.length_a   1.000
_cell.length_b   1.000
_cell.length_c   1.000
_cell.angle_alpha   90.00
_cell.angle_beta   90.00
_cell.angle_gamma   90.00
#
_symmetry.space_group_name_H-M   'P 1'
#
loop_
_entity.id
_entity.type
_entity.pdbx_description
1 polymer ?
#
loop_
_entity_poly.entity_id
_entity_poly.type
_entity_poly.pdbx_seq_one_letter_code
_entity_poly.pdbx_strand_id
1 'polypeptide(L)'
;QIVKTLLGEHQVNVEDKLTGSYRVWDYCVQYQESSLDFISRLMELEGIAYHFSHEADKHTLVLTDAATQHQPFSGYEVIPYHQTPSGGSTDEEGIGQWALEDSVTPGIYSLDDYDFRKPNAWLFR
;
A
#
# COMPACT_ATOMS: atom_id res chain seq x y z
N GLN A 1 10.96 6.99 -7.89
CA GLN A 1 11.95 8.07 -7.69
C GLN A 1 11.29 9.32 -7.09
N ILE A 2 10.29 9.90 -7.76
CA ILE A 2 9.57 11.11 -7.34
C ILE A 2 9.13 11.05 -5.86
N VAL A 3 8.42 9.98 -5.47
CA VAL A 3 7.95 9.78 -4.09
C VAL A 3 9.09 9.86 -3.06
N LYS A 4 10.19 9.13 -3.30
CA LYS A 4 11.35 9.11 -2.40
C LYS A 4 12.03 10.47 -2.29
N THR A 5 12.10 11.22 -3.39
CA THR A 5 12.64 12.59 -3.38
C THR A 5 11.81 13.49 -2.48
N LEU A 6 10.50 13.53 -2.67
CA LEU A 6 9.61 14.41 -1.91
C LEU A 6 9.58 14.04 -0.43
N LEU A 7 9.54 12.75 -0.11
CA LEU A 7 9.65 12.26 1.28
C LEU A 7 10.98 12.68 1.93
N GLY A 8 12.08 12.61 1.18
CA GLY A 8 13.40 13.05 1.64
C GLY A 8 13.49 14.56 1.91
N GLU A 9 12.89 15.39 1.06
CA GLU A 9 12.81 16.85 1.26
C GLU A 9 12.08 17.21 2.56
N HIS A 10 11.05 16.43 2.91
CA HIS A 10 10.30 16.55 4.16
C HIS A 10 10.93 15.79 5.33
N GLN A 11 12.14 15.24 5.18
CA GLN A 11 12.88 14.50 6.23
C GLN A 11 12.09 13.31 6.80
N VAL A 12 11.29 12.65 5.98
CA VAL A 12 10.58 11.43 6.36
C VAL A 12 11.54 10.25 6.29
N ASN A 13 11.57 9.43 7.34
CA ASN A 13 12.31 8.16 7.31
C ASN A 13 11.57 7.19 6.41
N VAL A 14 12.24 6.68 5.38
CA VAL A 14 11.65 5.79 4.38
C VAL A 14 12.46 4.52 4.26
N GLU A 15 11.77 3.39 4.25
CA GLU A 15 12.30 2.10 3.85
C GLU A 15 11.66 1.68 2.53
N ASP A 16 12.49 1.26 1.56
CA ASP A 16 12.05 0.84 0.24
C ASP A 16 12.08 -0.70 0.16
N LYS A 17 10.90 -1.34 0.19
CA LYS A 17 10.73 -2.78 0.00
C LYS A 17 10.04 -3.12 -1.32
N LEU A 18 10.08 -2.21 -2.29
CA LEU A 18 9.48 -2.44 -3.60
C LEU A 18 10.28 -3.50 -4.36
N THR A 19 9.58 -4.41 -5.01
CA THR A 19 10.18 -5.54 -5.74
C THR A 19 10.02 -5.41 -7.25
N GLY A 20 9.06 -4.62 -7.70
CA GLY A 20 8.77 -4.34 -9.10
C GLY A 20 9.74 -3.34 -9.73
N SER A 21 9.68 -3.28 -11.06
CA SER A 21 10.31 -2.22 -11.85
C SER A 21 9.24 -1.22 -12.26
N TYR A 22 9.46 0.05 -11.93
CA TYR A 22 8.52 1.13 -12.23
C TYR A 22 8.95 1.89 -13.47
N ARG A 23 7.96 2.31 -14.26
CA ARG A 23 8.22 3.16 -15.42
C ARG A 23 8.83 4.49 -14.98
N VAL A 24 9.70 5.03 -15.82
CA VAL A 24 10.14 6.42 -15.72
C VAL A 24 9.10 7.29 -16.42
N TRP A 25 8.64 8.32 -15.71
CA TRP A 25 7.69 9.27 -16.26
C TRP A 25 8.42 10.35 -17.05
N ASP A 26 8.13 10.47 -18.35
CA ASP A 26 8.67 11.54 -19.19
C ASP A 26 8.20 12.92 -18.72
N TYR A 27 6.96 13.00 -18.23
CA TYR A 27 6.35 14.22 -17.72
C TYR A 27 5.41 13.89 -16.54
N CYS A 28 5.67 14.50 -15.38
CA CYS A 28 4.84 14.34 -14.18
C CYS A 28 4.85 15.66 -13.42
N VAL A 29 3.67 16.17 -13.04
CA VAL A 29 3.51 17.48 -12.40
C VAL A 29 2.67 17.32 -11.14
N GLN A 30 3.10 18.01 -10.08
CA GLN A 30 2.28 18.33 -8.91
C GLN A 30 1.57 19.66 -9.18
N TYR A 31 0.24 19.68 -9.22
CA TYR A 31 -0.52 20.87 -9.58
C TYR A 31 -1.67 21.13 -8.61
N GLN A 32 -1.59 22.22 -7.86
CA GLN A 32 -2.61 22.67 -6.90
C GLN A 32 -3.06 21.56 -5.91
N GLU A 33 -2.13 20.72 -5.48
CA GLU A 33 -2.37 19.61 -4.55
C GLU A 33 -1.24 19.57 -3.51
N SER A 34 -1.53 19.00 -2.33
CA SER A 34 -0.51 18.87 -1.29
C SER A 34 0.55 17.83 -1.68
N SER A 35 1.73 17.90 -1.05
CA SER A 35 2.78 16.89 -1.24
C SER A 35 2.29 15.48 -0.93
N LEU A 36 1.41 15.34 0.07
CA LEU A 36 0.83 14.06 0.44
C LEU A 36 -0.12 13.55 -0.64
N ASP A 37 -1.06 14.39 -1.11
CA ASP A 37 -2.01 13.98 -2.16
C ASP A 37 -1.26 13.56 -3.43
N PHE A 38 -0.21 14.30 -3.80
CA PHE A 38 0.62 14.02 -4.95
C PHE A 38 1.29 12.65 -4.88
N ILE A 39 1.96 12.33 -3.76
CA ILE A 39 2.61 11.02 -3.63
C ILE A 39 1.60 9.90 -3.47
N SER A 40 0.47 10.13 -2.80
CA SER A 40 -0.59 9.14 -2.62
C SER A 40 -1.16 8.71 -3.96
N ARG A 41 -1.60 9.65 -4.82
CA ARG A 41 -2.15 9.28 -6.13
C ARG A 41 -1.13 8.61 -7.06
N LEU A 42 0.17 8.94 -6.93
CA LEU A 42 1.22 8.28 -7.70
C LEU A 42 1.44 6.86 -7.22
N MET A 43 1.44 6.64 -5.91
CA MET A 43 1.55 5.30 -5.33
C MET A 43 0.34 4.44 -5.71
N GLU A 44 -0.88 4.98 -5.60
CA GLU A 44 -2.12 4.31 -6.03
C GLU A 44 -2.06 3.88 -7.50
N LEU A 45 -1.60 4.77 -8.39
CA LEU A 45 -1.50 4.51 -9.82
C LEU A 45 -0.47 3.42 -10.17
N GLU A 46 0.63 3.36 -9.43
CA GLU A 46 1.71 2.39 -9.65
C GLU A 46 1.54 1.12 -8.79
N GLY A 47 0.44 0.98 -8.04
CA GLY A 47 0.18 -0.18 -7.19
C GLY A 47 1.10 -0.29 -5.97
N ILE A 48 1.57 0.84 -5.46
CA ILE A 48 2.40 0.93 -4.25
C ILE A 48 1.50 1.24 -3.05
N ALA A 49 1.66 0.47 -1.98
CA ALA A 49 1.09 0.74 -0.67
C ALA A 49 2.20 1.10 0.33
N TYR A 50 1.80 1.58 1.51
CA TYR A 50 2.75 1.78 2.61
C TYR A 50 2.14 1.45 3.96
N HIS A 51 3.01 1.17 4.93
CA HIS A 51 2.67 1.08 6.34
C HIS A 51 3.77 1.75 7.18
N PHE A 52 3.55 1.93 8.48
CA PHE A 52 4.55 2.48 9.38
C PHE A 52 5.16 1.39 10.26
N SER A 53 6.48 1.37 10.34
CA SER A 53 7.23 0.67 11.38
C SER A 53 7.54 1.64 12.50
N HIS A 54 7.26 1.24 13.73
CA HIS A 54 7.39 2.09 14.91
C HIS A 54 8.52 1.61 15.82
N GLU A 55 9.42 2.54 16.15
CA GLU A 55 10.42 2.42 17.19
C GLU A 55 10.16 3.54 18.24
N ALA A 56 10.81 3.46 19.39
CA ALA A 56 10.54 4.38 20.52
C ALA A 56 10.77 5.87 20.17
N ASP A 57 11.72 6.15 19.30
CA ASP A 57 12.17 7.49 18.92
C ASP A 57 12.03 7.78 17.42
N LYS A 58 11.49 6.83 16.65
CA LYS A 58 11.47 6.91 15.18
C LYS A 58 10.26 6.17 14.60
N HIS A 59 9.68 6.75 13.57
CA HIS A 59 8.69 6.07 12.74
C HIS A 59 9.19 6.06 11.30
N THR A 60 9.10 4.91 10.66
CA THR A 60 9.60 4.68 9.30
C THR A 60 8.44 4.33 8.39
N LEU A 61 8.26 5.08 7.32
CA LEU A 61 7.31 4.76 6.26
C LEU A 61 7.93 3.67 5.37
N VAL A 62 7.27 2.52 5.28
CA VAL A 62 7.74 1.37 4.52
C VAL A 62 6.92 1.24 3.25
N LEU A 63 7.54 1.46 2.09
CA LEU A 63 6.92 1.30 0.77
C LEU A 63 6.90 -0.19 0.38
N THR A 64 5.76 -0.70 -0.09
CA THR A 64 5.57 -2.10 -0.49
C THR A 64 4.66 -2.25 -1.72
N ASP A 65 4.93 -3.25 -2.54
CA ASP A 65 4.13 -3.64 -3.72
C ASP A 65 3.72 -5.13 -3.71
N ALA A 66 4.12 -5.87 -2.68
CA ALA A 66 3.90 -7.31 -2.58
C ALA A 66 3.52 -7.71 -1.15
N ALA A 67 2.48 -8.54 -1.04
CA ALA A 67 1.99 -9.03 0.25
C ALA A 67 3.04 -9.81 1.04
N THR A 68 3.99 -10.46 0.35
CA THR A 68 5.08 -11.24 0.95
C THR A 68 6.09 -10.40 1.73
N GLN A 69 6.05 -9.06 1.60
CA GLN A 69 6.94 -8.15 2.33
C GLN A 69 6.46 -7.86 3.76
N HIS A 70 5.19 -8.15 4.08
CA HIS A 70 4.69 -8.01 5.44
C HIS A 70 5.22 -9.15 6.32
N GLN A 71 5.76 -8.79 7.48
CA GLN A 71 6.26 -9.73 8.47
C GLN A 71 5.38 -9.66 9.72
N PRO A 72 5.14 -10.80 10.38
CA PRO A 72 4.46 -10.78 11.67
C PRO A 72 5.30 -10.00 12.68
N PHE A 73 4.62 -9.35 13.62
CA PHE A 73 5.29 -8.80 14.79
C PHE A 73 5.77 -9.95 15.68
N SER A 74 6.98 -9.84 16.23
CA SER A 74 7.58 -10.93 17.01
C SER A 74 6.74 -11.27 18.23
N GLY A 75 6.45 -12.56 18.42
CA GLY A 75 5.56 -13.06 19.47
C GLY A 75 4.08 -13.06 19.10
N TYR A 76 3.71 -12.54 17.92
CA TYR A 76 2.36 -12.52 17.38
C TYR A 76 2.29 -13.18 15.99
N GLU A 77 3.15 -14.17 15.74
CA GLU A 77 3.11 -14.98 14.53
C GLU A 77 1.80 -15.77 14.42
N VAL A 78 1.21 -16.11 15.58
CA VAL A 78 -0.09 -16.76 15.70
C VAL A 78 -0.88 -16.09 16.82
N ILE A 79 -2.08 -15.60 16.53
CA ILE A 79 -2.99 -15.01 17.52
C ILE A 79 -4.17 -15.97 17.72
N PRO A 80 -4.44 -16.43 18.96
CA PRO A 80 -5.53 -17.35 19.22
C PRO A 80 -6.89 -16.65 19.05
N TYR A 81 -7.90 -17.42 18.62
CA TYR A 81 -9.29 -17.00 18.68
C TYR A 81 -9.92 -17.52 19.97
N HIS A 82 -10.32 -16.61 20.85
CA HIS A 82 -10.92 -16.93 22.14
C HIS A 82 -12.43 -16.83 22.05
N GLN A 83 -13.10 -17.98 21.98
CA GLN A 83 -14.55 -18.01 22.09
C GLN A 83 -14.92 -17.97 23.57
N THR A 84 -15.57 -16.90 24.03
CA THR A 84 -16.10 -16.80 25.39
C THR A 84 -17.62 -17.04 25.38
N PRO A 85 -18.10 -18.26 25.69
CA PRO A 85 -19.53 -18.47 25.90
C PRO A 85 -20.01 -17.62 27.07
N SER A 86 -21.20 -17.02 26.93
CA SER A 86 -21.95 -16.46 28.07
C SER A 86 -21.26 -15.33 28.86
N GLY A 87 -20.44 -14.50 28.23
CA GLY A 87 -19.87 -13.29 28.86
C GLY A 87 -18.69 -13.52 29.81
N GLY A 88 -17.99 -14.66 29.68
CA GLY A 88 -16.69 -14.85 30.33
C GLY A 88 -15.61 -13.90 29.79
N SER A 89 -14.59 -13.62 30.60
CA SER A 89 -13.38 -12.90 30.17
C SER A 89 -12.19 -13.86 30.14
N THR A 90 -11.22 -13.57 29.29
CA THR A 90 -9.91 -14.24 29.23
C THR A 90 -8.83 -13.24 29.62
N ASP A 91 -7.85 -13.69 30.38
CA ASP A 91 -6.66 -12.89 30.73
C ASP A 91 -5.57 -12.99 29.63
N GLU A 92 -5.76 -13.88 28.65
CA GLU A 92 -4.85 -14.07 27.51
C GLU A 92 -5.22 -13.16 26.34
N GLU A 93 -4.21 -12.62 25.67
CA GLU A 93 -4.41 -11.86 24.44
C GLU A 93 -4.95 -12.76 23.32
N GLY A 94 -5.85 -12.22 22.49
CA GLY A 94 -6.41 -12.95 21.36
C GLY A 94 -7.58 -12.24 20.67
N ILE A 95 -8.11 -12.86 19.63
CA ILE A 95 -9.26 -12.38 18.88
C ILE A 95 -10.54 -12.84 19.59
N GLY A 96 -11.38 -11.90 20.04
CA GLY A 96 -12.63 -12.21 20.74
C GLY A 96 -13.88 -12.31 19.84
N GLN A 97 -13.82 -11.77 18.63
CA GLN A 97 -14.93 -11.80 17.67
C GLN A 97 -14.39 -11.91 16.25
N TRP A 98 -15.09 -12.67 15.42
CA TRP A 98 -14.79 -12.80 14.00
C TRP A 98 -16.09 -12.75 13.19
N ALA A 99 -16.07 -11.99 12.10
CA ALA A 99 -17.19 -11.84 11.19
C ALA A 99 -16.66 -11.85 9.75
N LEU A 100 -17.39 -12.49 8.85
CA LEU A 100 -17.11 -12.51 7.42
C LEU A 100 -18.09 -11.59 6.69
N GLU A 101 -17.57 -10.88 5.71
CA GLU A 101 -18.34 -10.07 4.77
C GLU A 101 -17.88 -10.37 3.35
N ASP A 102 -18.84 -10.57 2.45
CA ASP A 102 -18.60 -10.77 1.03
C ASP A 102 -19.32 -9.65 0.25
N SER A 103 -18.67 -9.16 -0.81
CA SER A 103 -19.26 -8.19 -1.72
C SER A 103 -18.99 -8.56 -3.18
N VAL A 104 -19.94 -8.25 -4.07
CA VAL A 104 -19.77 -8.47 -5.51
C VAL A 104 -18.96 -7.32 -6.10
N THR A 105 -17.85 -7.64 -6.75
CA THR A 105 -16.98 -6.68 -7.44
C THR A 105 -16.94 -6.93 -8.94
N PRO A 106 -16.60 -5.92 -9.77
CA PRO A 106 -16.33 -6.14 -11.19
C PRO A 106 -15.23 -7.20 -11.38
N GLY A 107 -15.47 -8.18 -12.25
CA GLY A 107 -14.52 -9.26 -12.52
C GLY A 107 -13.46 -8.94 -13.58
N ILE A 108 -13.69 -7.89 -14.38
CA ILE A 108 -12.83 -7.49 -15.51
C ILE A 108 -12.80 -5.96 -15.59
N TYR A 109 -11.62 -5.42 -15.86
CA TYR A 109 -11.44 -4.04 -16.31
C TYR A 109 -10.66 -4.06 -17.63
N SER A 110 -10.85 -3.03 -18.46
CA SER A 110 -10.07 -2.82 -19.69
C SER A 110 -9.73 -1.35 -19.85
N LEU A 111 -8.56 -1.08 -20.42
CA LEU A 111 -8.02 0.26 -20.64
C LEU A 111 -7.61 0.42 -22.10
N ASP A 112 -7.76 1.63 -22.64
CA ASP A 112 -7.28 1.99 -23.97
C ASP A 112 -6.63 3.38 -23.93
N ASP A 113 -5.68 3.62 -24.83
CA ASP A 113 -4.91 4.87 -24.89
C ASP A 113 -4.47 5.16 -26.34
N TYR A 114 -3.93 6.35 -26.60
CA TYR A 114 -3.50 6.78 -27.92
C TYR A 114 -2.10 7.40 -27.90
N ASP A 115 -1.18 6.79 -28.67
CA ASP A 115 0.15 7.36 -28.94
C ASP A 115 0.17 8.02 -30.33
N PHE A 116 0.24 9.35 -30.37
CA PHE A 116 0.30 10.11 -31.62
C PHE A 116 1.53 9.77 -32.49
N ARG A 117 2.60 9.22 -31.91
CA ARG A 117 3.79 8.76 -32.64
C ARG A 117 3.55 7.41 -33.32
N LYS A 118 2.51 6.68 -32.90
CA LYS A 118 2.09 5.38 -33.44
C LYS A 118 0.56 5.34 -33.57
N PRO A 119 -0.03 6.16 -34.46
CA PRO A 119 -1.48 6.41 -34.49
C PRO A 119 -2.35 5.17 -34.80
N ASN A 120 -1.75 4.09 -35.34
CA ASN A 120 -2.43 2.84 -35.66
C ASN A 120 -2.06 1.70 -34.68
N ALA A 121 -1.38 1.99 -33.56
CA ALA A 121 -1.04 0.97 -32.58
C ALA A 121 -2.30 0.47 -31.86
N TRP A 122 -2.40 -0.85 -31.68
CA TRP A 122 -3.41 -1.45 -30.82
C TRP A 122 -2.93 -1.39 -29.37
N LEU A 123 -3.51 -0.49 -28.57
CA LEU A 123 -3.12 -0.23 -27.18
C LEU A 123 -4.13 -0.73 -26.14
N PHE A 124 -5.23 -1.34 -26.59
CA PHE A 124 -6.24 -1.95 -25.73
C PHE A 124 -5.63 -3.04 -24.84
N ARG A 125 -5.82 -2.92 -23.52
CA ARG A 125 -5.38 -3.86 -22.48
C ARG A 125 -6.52 -4.32 -21.59
#